data_AF-A0A162ACE2-F1
#
_entry.id   AF-A0A162ACE2-F1
#
_cell.length_a   1.000
_cell.length_b   1.000
_cell.length_c   1.000
_cell.angle_alpha   90.00
_cell.angle_beta   90.00
_cell.angle_gamma   90.00
#
_symmetry.space_group_name_H-M   'P 1'
#
loop_
_entity.id
_entity.type
_entity.pdbx_description
1 polymer ?
#
loop_
_entity_poly.entity_id
_entity_poly.type
_entity_poly.pdbx_seq_one_letter_code
_entity_poly.pdbx_strand_id
1 'polypeptide(L)'
;MSSIKSSLIDPDGGSLVDLVVPEAQRAVKASEAESLPKVKLTKIDFEWVHVISEGWANPLKGFMRENEYLQSLHFNSLKMEDGSVVNMSLPIVLAIDDDAKQTIGSSPDVALLGPNQDLVAILRRVEIYKHNKEERIARTWGTVAPGLPYVEEVITPAGNWLIGGDLEVLKPIKYNDGLDHYRLSPQQLRKEFDRRQADAVFAFQLRNPVHNGHALLMNDTRRRLLEMGYKNPILLLHPLGGYTKADDVPLDVRMEQHSKVLEDGVLDPETTIVAIFPSPMHYAGPTEVQWHAKARINAGANFYIVGRDPAGMGHPTEKRDLYDPDHGKKVLSMAPGLEKLNILPFKVAAYDTVEKKMAFFDPSRAKDFLFISGTKMRTFARTGENPPDGFMCPSGWQVLVKYYESLQAEEEVSQKSAVLSS
;
A
#
# COMPACT_ATOMS: atom_id res chain seq x y z
N MET A 1 -38.67 7.00 12.93
CA MET A 1 -37.36 7.50 12.44
C MET A 1 -36.50 6.28 12.19
N SER A 2 -36.24 5.95 10.93
CA SER A 2 -35.45 4.79 10.53
C SER A 2 -33.99 5.00 10.92
N SER A 3 -33.48 4.20 11.85
CA SER A 3 -32.06 4.22 12.24
C SER A 3 -31.22 3.80 11.03
N ILE A 4 -30.41 4.72 10.50
CA ILE A 4 -29.33 4.35 9.58
C ILE A 4 -28.31 3.59 10.45
N LYS A 5 -28.36 2.26 10.41
CA LYS A 5 -27.28 1.40 10.89
C LYS A 5 -26.06 1.65 10.00
N SER A 6 -24.87 1.73 10.61
CA SER A 6 -23.54 1.90 9.99
C SER A 6 -23.49 1.53 8.50
N SER A 7 -23.26 2.54 7.65
CA SER A 7 -23.05 2.50 6.20
C SER A 7 -21.70 1.90 5.78
N LEU A 8 -20.79 1.68 6.74
CA LEU A 8 -19.48 1.11 6.48
C LEU A 8 -19.59 -0.39 6.16
N ILE A 9 -18.72 -0.84 5.25
CA ILE A 9 -18.60 -2.28 4.96
C ILE A 9 -18.01 -3.02 6.16
N ASP A 10 -18.51 -4.22 6.46
CA ASP A 10 -17.94 -5.07 7.50
C ASP A 10 -16.50 -5.49 7.13
N PRO A 11 -15.58 -5.59 8.09
CA PRO A 11 -14.26 -6.16 7.84
C PRO A 11 -14.38 -7.66 7.49
N ASP A 12 -13.40 -8.19 6.77
CA ASP A 12 -13.35 -9.61 6.41
C ASP A 12 -13.34 -10.49 7.67
N GLY A 13 -14.18 -11.52 7.74
CA GLY A 13 -14.32 -12.33 8.97
C GLY A 13 -15.16 -11.68 10.09
N GLY A 14 -15.78 -10.51 9.86
CA GLY A 14 -16.82 -9.92 10.69
C GLY A 14 -16.35 -8.95 11.79
N SER A 15 -15.09 -9.03 12.22
CA SER A 15 -14.51 -8.08 13.19
C SER A 15 -13.02 -7.88 12.93
N LEU A 16 -12.54 -6.64 13.08
CA LEU A 16 -11.11 -6.34 13.01
C LEU A 16 -10.35 -7.06 14.11
N VAL A 17 -9.27 -7.74 13.72
CA VAL A 17 -8.27 -8.32 14.61
C VAL A 17 -7.27 -7.22 14.97
N ASP A 18 -7.13 -6.95 16.28
CA ASP A 18 -6.09 -6.10 16.85
C ASP A 18 -5.11 -7.00 17.60
N LEU A 19 -3.86 -7.00 17.16
CA LEU A 19 -2.81 -7.85 17.73
C LEU A 19 -1.87 -7.08 18.66
N VAL A 20 -2.17 -5.81 18.93
CA VAL A 20 -1.42 -5.03 19.91
C VAL A 20 -1.82 -5.47 21.31
N VAL A 21 -0.82 -5.87 22.09
CA VAL A 21 -0.99 -6.28 23.48
C VAL A 21 -1.61 -5.12 24.30
N PRO A 22 -2.67 -5.39 25.09
CA PRO A 22 -3.25 -4.38 25.99
C PRO A 22 -2.21 -3.80 26.93
N GLU A 23 -2.30 -2.50 27.20
CA GLU A 23 -1.28 -1.75 27.96
C GLU A 23 -0.90 -2.41 29.29
N ALA A 24 -1.89 -2.92 30.03
CA ALA A 24 -1.71 -3.60 31.31
C ALA A 24 -0.86 -4.89 31.24
N GLN A 25 -0.72 -5.51 30.06
CA GLN A 25 0.02 -6.76 29.87
C GLN A 25 1.42 -6.55 29.27
N ARG A 26 1.74 -5.33 28.80
CA ARG A 26 2.96 -5.07 28.02
C ARG A 26 4.25 -5.34 28.79
N ALA A 27 4.31 -4.96 30.07
CA ALA A 27 5.50 -5.18 30.89
C ALA A 27 5.79 -6.68 31.08
N VAL A 28 4.75 -7.47 31.33
CA VAL A 28 4.85 -8.94 31.49
C VAL A 28 5.30 -9.57 30.18
N LYS A 29 4.65 -9.22 29.06
CA LYS A 29 5.01 -9.72 27.73
C LYS A 29 6.41 -9.30 27.29
N ALA A 30 6.86 -8.09 27.62
CA ALA A 30 8.22 -7.65 27.32
C ALA A 30 9.27 -8.48 28.09
N SER A 31 9.05 -8.71 29.39
CA SER A 31 9.94 -9.56 30.20
C SER A 31 9.97 -11.02 29.72
N GLU A 32 8.82 -11.56 29.31
CA GLU A 32 8.75 -12.87 28.67
C GLU A 32 9.55 -12.88 27.36
N ALA A 33 9.32 -11.88 26.50
CA ALA A 33 9.97 -11.76 25.21
C ALA A 33 11.49 -11.78 25.36
N GLU A 34 12.06 -11.12 26.39
CA GLU A 34 13.50 -11.12 26.70
C GLU A 34 14.12 -12.52 26.77
N SER A 35 13.41 -13.50 27.33
CA SER A 35 13.88 -14.88 27.49
C SER A 35 13.81 -15.76 26.24
N LEU A 36 13.06 -15.33 25.21
CA LEU A 36 12.84 -16.11 23.99
C LEU A 36 14.01 -15.99 23.00
N PRO A 37 14.23 -17.01 22.14
CA PRO A 37 15.10 -16.86 20.97
C PRO A 37 14.63 -15.71 20.10
N LYS A 38 15.59 -15.01 19.47
CA LYS A 38 15.33 -13.76 18.75
C LYS A 38 15.37 -13.96 17.25
N VAL A 39 14.40 -13.37 16.56
CA VAL A 39 14.42 -13.15 15.11
C VAL A 39 14.55 -11.66 14.86
N LYS A 40 15.54 -11.26 14.06
CA LYS A 40 15.74 -9.85 13.69
C LYS A 40 14.83 -9.49 12.52
N LEU A 41 14.14 -8.38 12.65
CA LEU A 41 13.30 -7.79 11.61
C LEU A 41 14.13 -6.82 10.77
N THR A 42 13.99 -6.92 9.46
CA THR A 42 14.37 -5.83 8.55
C THR A 42 13.38 -4.68 8.68
N LYS A 43 13.65 -3.55 8.00
CA LYS A 43 12.69 -2.43 7.92
C LYS A 43 11.36 -2.87 7.30
N ILE A 44 11.41 -3.71 6.26
CA ILE A 44 10.21 -4.20 5.55
C ILE A 44 9.45 -5.21 6.40
N ASP A 45 10.14 -6.06 7.15
CA ASP A 45 9.46 -6.97 8.10
C ASP A 45 8.73 -6.17 9.21
N PHE A 46 9.34 -5.07 9.68
CA PHE A 46 8.72 -4.17 10.65
C PHE A 46 7.46 -3.47 10.10
N GLU A 47 7.46 -3.08 8.82
CA GLU A 47 6.27 -2.61 8.13
C GLU A 47 5.18 -3.69 8.03
N TRP A 48 5.55 -4.95 7.78
CA TRP A 48 4.59 -6.05 7.80
C TRP A 48 4.03 -6.34 9.19
N VAL A 49 4.84 -6.26 10.24
CA VAL A 49 4.35 -6.32 11.63
C VAL A 49 3.30 -5.24 11.85
N HIS A 50 3.55 -4.01 11.39
CA HIS A 50 2.57 -2.92 11.47
C HIS A 50 1.26 -3.26 10.75
N VAL A 51 1.34 -3.70 9.49
CA VAL A 51 0.17 -4.12 8.68
C VAL A 51 -0.67 -5.18 9.40
N ILE A 52 -0.04 -6.22 9.92
CA ILE A 52 -0.75 -7.33 10.57
C ILE A 52 -1.32 -6.86 11.92
N SER A 53 -0.56 -6.04 12.67
CA SER A 53 -0.93 -5.61 14.01
C SER A 53 -2.24 -4.84 14.09
N GLU A 54 -2.51 -4.02 13.08
CA GLU A 54 -3.69 -3.15 13.03
C GLU A 54 -4.89 -3.77 12.31
N GLY A 55 -4.76 -5.01 11.81
CA GLY A 55 -5.85 -5.71 11.15
C GLY A 55 -6.06 -5.34 9.68
N TRP A 56 -5.06 -4.78 8.99
CA TRP A 56 -5.14 -4.57 7.54
C TRP A 56 -5.28 -5.90 6.78
N ALA A 57 -4.64 -6.95 7.30
CA ALA A 57 -4.67 -8.32 6.78
C ALA A 57 -5.78 -9.18 7.39
N ASN A 58 -6.84 -8.58 7.94
CA ASN A 58 -7.92 -9.34 8.59
C ASN A 58 -8.42 -10.51 7.72
N PRO A 59 -8.62 -11.72 8.27
CA PRO A 59 -8.55 -12.11 9.69
C PRO A 59 -7.23 -12.79 10.10
N LEU A 60 -6.15 -12.55 9.36
CA LEU A 60 -4.84 -13.13 9.66
C LEU A 60 -4.36 -12.75 11.07
N LYS A 61 -3.86 -13.72 11.84
CA LYS A 61 -3.47 -13.55 13.26
C LYS A 61 -1.96 -13.38 13.47
N GLY A 62 -1.17 -13.34 12.41
CA GLY A 62 0.28 -13.19 12.44
C GLY A 62 0.91 -13.47 11.08
N PHE A 63 2.20 -13.81 11.02
CA PHE A 63 2.81 -14.21 9.76
C PHE A 63 2.25 -15.56 9.31
N MET A 64 2.02 -15.70 8.00
CA MET A 64 1.33 -16.87 7.44
C MET A 64 2.05 -18.18 7.76
N ARG A 65 1.28 -19.14 8.27
CA ARG A 65 1.65 -20.57 8.30
C ARG A 65 1.66 -21.15 6.89
N GLU A 66 2.22 -22.35 6.71
CA GLU A 66 2.38 -22.95 5.39
C GLU A 66 1.02 -23.09 4.66
N ASN A 67 -0.02 -23.49 5.39
CA ASN A 67 -1.37 -23.62 4.83
C ASN A 67 -1.95 -22.28 4.33
N GLU A 68 -1.71 -21.18 5.03
CA GLU A 68 -2.17 -19.84 4.62
C GLU A 68 -1.33 -19.31 3.46
N TYR A 69 -0.02 -19.53 3.50
CA TYR A 69 0.92 -19.19 2.45
C TYR A 69 0.55 -19.87 1.12
N LEU A 70 0.31 -21.18 1.13
CA LEU A 70 -0.08 -21.93 -0.05
C LEU A 70 -1.43 -21.46 -0.59
N GLN A 71 -2.41 -21.22 0.28
CA GLN A 71 -3.73 -20.71 -0.17
C GLN A 71 -3.61 -19.32 -0.80
N SER A 72 -2.85 -18.41 -0.18
CA SER A 72 -2.59 -17.09 -0.73
C SER A 72 -1.91 -17.17 -2.10
N LEU A 73 -0.85 -17.99 -2.20
CA LEU A 73 -0.03 -18.10 -3.41
C LEU A 73 -0.79 -18.74 -4.59
N HIS A 74 -1.63 -19.74 -4.33
CA HIS A 74 -2.33 -20.48 -5.39
C HIS A 74 -3.73 -19.94 -5.69
N PHE A 75 -4.42 -19.41 -4.68
CA PHE A 75 -5.85 -19.10 -4.78
C PHE A 75 -6.18 -17.63 -4.49
N ASN A 76 -5.17 -16.81 -4.16
CA ASN A 76 -5.33 -15.39 -3.83
C ASN A 76 -6.37 -15.16 -2.70
N SER A 77 -6.54 -16.15 -1.83
CA SER A 77 -7.61 -16.17 -0.83
C SER A 77 -7.29 -17.10 0.32
N LEU A 78 -7.99 -16.93 1.44
CA LEU A 78 -7.96 -17.84 2.59
C LEU A 78 -9.36 -18.38 2.84
N LYS A 79 -9.44 -19.68 3.13
CA LYS A 79 -10.67 -20.32 3.58
C LYS A 79 -10.81 -20.16 5.10
N MET A 80 -11.97 -19.67 5.52
CA MET A 80 -12.37 -19.49 6.91
C MET A 80 -12.91 -20.80 7.51
N GLU A 81 -12.98 -20.88 8.85
CA GLU A 81 -13.51 -22.05 9.57
C GLU A 81 -14.97 -22.36 9.23
N ASP A 82 -15.78 -21.32 8.94
CA ASP A 82 -17.17 -21.45 8.52
C ASP A 82 -17.34 -21.84 7.03
N GLY A 83 -16.22 -22.04 6.33
CA GLY A 83 -16.16 -22.40 4.91
C GLY A 83 -16.26 -21.22 3.95
N SER A 84 -16.47 -19.99 4.45
CA SER A 84 -16.38 -18.78 3.63
C SER A 84 -14.95 -18.51 3.17
N VAL A 85 -14.79 -17.59 2.22
CA VAL A 85 -13.50 -17.23 1.62
C VAL A 85 -13.29 -15.73 1.75
N VAL A 86 -12.09 -15.34 2.16
CA VAL A 86 -11.64 -13.94 2.18
C VAL A 86 -10.51 -13.75 1.18
N ASN A 87 -10.43 -12.59 0.54
CA ASN A 87 -9.33 -12.30 -0.37
C ASN A 87 -7.99 -12.25 0.41
N MET A 88 -6.90 -12.74 -0.18
CA MET A 88 -5.54 -12.66 0.38
C MET A 88 -4.51 -12.95 -0.71
N SER A 89 -4.29 -12.00 -1.60
CA SER A 89 -3.48 -12.22 -2.81
C SER A 89 -1.96 -12.17 -2.62
N LEU A 90 -1.47 -11.62 -1.51
CA LEU A 90 -0.04 -11.49 -1.25
C LEU A 90 0.41 -12.34 -0.06
N PRO A 91 1.51 -13.12 -0.19
CA PRO A 91 2.17 -13.76 0.93
C PRO A 91 2.69 -12.75 1.97
N ILE A 92 2.12 -12.77 3.17
CA ILE A 92 2.58 -11.98 4.33
C ILE A 92 3.37 -12.92 5.26
N VAL A 93 4.68 -13.00 5.02
CA VAL A 93 5.56 -14.01 5.61
C VAL A 93 6.82 -13.37 6.17
N LEU A 94 7.42 -14.00 7.18
CA LEU A 94 8.73 -13.63 7.73
C LEU A 94 9.77 -14.68 7.34
N ALA A 95 10.87 -14.26 6.73
CA ALA A 95 11.93 -15.17 6.31
C ALA A 95 13.05 -15.26 7.37
N ILE A 96 13.62 -16.45 7.53
CA ILE A 96 14.76 -16.71 8.42
C ILE A 96 15.81 -17.57 7.70
N ASP A 97 17.07 -17.40 8.06
CA ASP A 97 18.18 -18.22 7.57
C ASP A 97 18.34 -19.53 8.35
N ASP A 98 19.29 -20.36 7.92
CA ASP A 98 19.58 -21.66 8.54
C ASP A 98 20.07 -21.50 10.00
N ASP A 99 20.85 -20.46 10.29
CA ASP A 99 21.40 -20.18 11.62
C ASP A 99 20.30 -19.77 12.61
N ALA A 100 19.38 -18.89 12.19
CA ALA A 100 18.22 -18.49 12.97
C ALA A 100 17.30 -19.69 13.22
N LYS A 101 17.04 -20.52 12.19
CA LYS A 101 16.26 -21.76 12.35
C LYS A 101 16.90 -22.70 13.37
N GLN A 102 18.22 -22.90 13.31
CA GLN A 102 18.95 -23.74 14.27
C GLN A 102 18.87 -23.17 15.69
N THR A 103 19.01 -21.84 15.83
CA THR A 103 18.94 -21.13 17.12
C THR A 103 17.56 -21.22 17.76
N ILE A 104 16.49 -21.14 16.95
CA ILE A 104 15.12 -21.32 17.42
C ILE A 104 14.90 -22.76 17.91
N GLY A 105 15.46 -23.74 17.20
CA GLY A 105 15.40 -25.15 17.60
C GLY A 105 13.96 -25.63 17.76
N SER A 106 13.63 -26.13 18.96
CA SER A 106 12.29 -26.60 19.31
C SER A 106 11.47 -25.58 20.12
N SER A 107 11.92 -24.31 20.20
CA SER A 107 11.16 -23.29 20.93
C SER A 107 9.81 -23.07 20.25
N PRO A 108 8.69 -23.13 20.99
CA PRO A 108 7.38 -22.87 20.41
C PRO A 108 7.19 -21.39 20.08
N ASP A 109 7.93 -20.49 20.73
CA ASP A 109 7.76 -19.04 20.61
C ASP A 109 9.10 -18.36 20.35
N VAL A 110 9.05 -17.24 19.63
CA VAL A 110 10.22 -16.39 19.35
C VAL A 110 9.88 -14.93 19.62
N ALA A 111 10.85 -14.14 20.04
CA ALA A 111 10.70 -12.68 20.10
C ALA A 111 11.24 -12.03 18.83
N LEU A 112 10.55 -10.99 18.37
CA LEU A 112 10.91 -10.22 17.18
C LEU A 112 11.62 -8.93 17.61
N LEU A 113 12.86 -8.77 17.14
CA LEU A 113 13.67 -7.56 17.36
C LEU A 113 13.54 -6.62 16.18
N GLY A 114 13.16 -5.38 16.44
CA GLY A 114 13.06 -4.33 15.42
C GLY A 114 14.41 -3.94 14.83
N PRO A 115 14.40 -3.09 13.77
CA PRO A 115 15.62 -2.58 13.16
C PRO A 115 16.56 -1.86 14.14
N ASN A 116 16.00 -1.26 15.20
CA ASN A 116 16.74 -0.57 16.26
C ASN A 116 17.12 -1.48 17.45
N GLN A 117 17.00 -2.81 17.29
CA GLN A 117 17.25 -3.83 18.32
C GLN A 117 16.28 -3.80 19.52
N ASP A 118 15.17 -3.08 19.42
CA ASP A 118 14.11 -3.08 20.41
C ASP A 118 13.20 -4.32 20.28
N LEU A 119 12.65 -4.81 21.40
CA LEU A 119 11.64 -5.88 21.36
C LEU A 119 10.33 -5.32 20.84
N VAL A 120 9.88 -5.83 19.69
CA VAL A 120 8.69 -5.33 18.99
C VAL A 120 7.49 -6.24 19.24
N ALA A 121 7.68 -7.56 19.17
CA ALA A 121 6.59 -8.52 19.23
C ALA A 121 7.06 -9.90 19.70
N ILE A 122 6.10 -10.76 20.00
CA ILE A 122 6.30 -12.20 20.17
C ILE A 122 5.53 -12.91 19.05
N LEU A 123 6.16 -13.90 18.41
CA LEU A 123 5.50 -14.80 17.48
C LEU A 123 5.34 -16.16 18.16
N ARG A 124 4.09 -16.56 18.36
CA ARG A 124 3.69 -17.74 19.13
C ARG A 124 3.46 -18.95 18.27
N ARG A 125 3.68 -20.13 18.86
CA ARG A 125 3.36 -21.44 18.27
C ARG A 125 3.94 -21.57 16.86
N VAL A 126 5.21 -21.23 16.71
CA VAL A 126 5.84 -21.03 15.41
C VAL A 126 5.85 -22.31 14.57
N GLU A 127 5.75 -22.12 13.26
CA GLU A 127 5.87 -23.16 12.26
C GLU A 127 6.90 -22.70 11.23
N ILE A 128 7.96 -23.49 11.05
CA ILE A 128 9.06 -23.17 10.13
C ILE A 128 8.97 -24.09 8.91
N TYR A 129 8.81 -23.51 7.72
CA TYR A 129 8.64 -24.23 6.45
C TYR A 129 9.54 -23.64 5.35
N LYS A 130 9.64 -24.33 4.21
CA LYS A 130 10.59 -23.95 3.14
C LYS A 130 10.16 -22.69 2.42
N HIS A 131 11.13 -21.82 2.13
CA HIS A 131 10.96 -20.65 1.26
C HIS A 131 11.34 -21.01 -0.18
N ASN A 132 10.40 -21.58 -0.94
CA ASN A 132 10.60 -21.85 -2.37
C ASN A 132 10.55 -20.52 -3.17
N LYS A 133 11.65 -19.76 -3.12
CA LYS A 133 11.72 -18.38 -3.60
C LYS A 133 11.28 -18.21 -5.06
N GLU A 134 11.83 -19.02 -5.97
CA GLU A 134 11.51 -18.92 -7.40
C GLU A 134 10.01 -19.15 -7.65
N GLU A 135 9.41 -20.15 -7.01
CA GLU A 135 7.97 -20.41 -7.10
C GLU A 135 7.15 -19.24 -6.53
N ARG A 136 7.54 -18.72 -5.36
CA ARG A 136 6.90 -17.55 -4.74
C ARG A 136 6.89 -16.36 -5.70
N ILE A 137 8.05 -16.07 -6.28
CA ILE A 137 8.25 -14.94 -7.19
C ILE A 137 7.39 -15.14 -8.45
N ALA A 138 7.49 -16.32 -9.09
CA ALA A 138 6.77 -16.64 -10.31
C ALA A 138 5.25 -16.50 -10.15
N ARG A 139 4.69 -17.00 -9.04
CA ARG A 139 3.24 -16.99 -8.79
C ARG A 139 2.72 -15.61 -8.36
N THR A 140 3.53 -14.83 -7.64
CA THR A 140 3.11 -13.51 -7.16
C THR A 140 3.22 -12.45 -8.27
N TRP A 141 4.35 -12.43 -9.02
CA TRP A 141 4.61 -11.41 -10.04
C TRP A 141 4.30 -11.85 -11.48
N GLY A 142 4.13 -13.15 -11.75
CA GLY A 142 3.95 -13.68 -13.11
C GLY A 142 5.23 -13.73 -13.94
N THR A 143 6.40 -13.50 -13.32
CA THR A 143 7.73 -13.58 -13.92
C THR A 143 8.76 -13.86 -12.83
N VAL A 144 9.95 -14.31 -13.21
CA VAL A 144 11.14 -14.45 -12.36
C VAL A 144 12.30 -13.60 -12.86
N ALA A 145 12.01 -12.59 -13.69
CA ALA A 145 13.01 -11.70 -14.24
C ALA A 145 13.81 -10.99 -13.11
N PRO A 146 15.13 -10.87 -13.23
CA PRO A 146 15.92 -10.10 -12.29
C PRO A 146 15.57 -8.60 -12.36
N GLY A 147 15.83 -7.87 -11.28
CA GLY A 147 15.59 -6.43 -11.20
C GLY A 147 14.17 -6.04 -10.80
N LEU A 148 13.34 -7.00 -10.35
CA LEU A 148 12.08 -6.69 -9.68
C LEU A 148 12.36 -6.07 -8.29
N PRO A 149 12.05 -4.79 -8.03
CA PRO A 149 12.59 -4.06 -6.88
C PRO A 149 12.32 -4.73 -5.53
N TYR A 150 11.06 -5.14 -5.28
CA TYR A 150 10.71 -5.82 -4.04
C TYR A 150 11.36 -7.20 -3.92
N VAL A 151 11.49 -7.93 -5.03
CA VAL A 151 12.15 -9.24 -5.04
C VAL A 151 13.62 -9.09 -4.68
N GLU A 152 14.32 -8.13 -5.29
CA GLU A 152 15.73 -7.90 -5.02
C GLU A 152 15.99 -7.38 -3.61
N GLU A 153 15.10 -6.57 -3.07
CA GLU A 153 15.25 -6.03 -1.71
C GLU A 153 14.90 -7.08 -0.63
N VAL A 154 13.87 -7.90 -0.86
CA VAL A 154 13.25 -8.72 0.19
C VAL A 154 13.46 -10.22 0.00
N ILE A 155 13.31 -10.74 -1.22
CA ILE A 155 13.22 -12.20 -1.44
C ILE A 155 14.58 -12.78 -1.82
N THR A 156 15.30 -12.12 -2.74
CA THR A 156 16.64 -12.53 -3.18
C THR A 156 17.59 -12.69 -1.97
N PRO A 157 17.76 -11.68 -1.08
CA PRO A 157 18.70 -11.77 0.04
C PRO A 157 18.16 -12.54 1.26
N ALA A 158 16.85 -12.86 1.31
CA ALA A 158 16.25 -13.53 2.46
C ALA A 158 16.80 -14.95 2.72
N GLY A 159 16.52 -15.50 3.90
CA GLY A 159 16.81 -16.90 4.18
C GLY A 159 15.92 -17.90 3.42
N ASN A 160 16.28 -19.18 3.54
CA ASN A 160 15.62 -20.30 2.84
C ASN A 160 14.40 -20.87 3.59
N TRP A 161 14.04 -20.27 4.73
CA TRP A 161 12.90 -20.69 5.54
C TRP A 161 11.95 -19.53 5.77
N LEU A 162 10.68 -19.86 5.91
CA LEU A 162 9.63 -18.96 6.38
C LEU A 162 9.19 -19.41 7.77
N ILE A 163 8.83 -18.45 8.62
CA ILE A 163 8.29 -18.70 9.96
C ILE A 163 6.91 -18.05 10.09
N GLY A 164 5.90 -18.88 10.32
CA GLY A 164 4.52 -18.46 10.58
C GLY A 164 4.14 -18.66 12.05
N GLY A 165 3.13 -17.95 12.52
CA GLY A 165 2.70 -18.03 13.92
C GLY A 165 1.66 -16.99 14.30
N ASP A 166 1.23 -17.00 15.55
CA ASP A 166 0.31 -15.98 16.08
C ASP A 166 1.10 -14.80 16.65
N LEU A 167 0.83 -13.59 16.19
CA LEU A 167 1.61 -12.42 16.51
C LEU A 167 1.00 -11.67 17.71
N GLU A 168 1.83 -11.32 18.68
CA GLU A 168 1.51 -10.43 19.80
C GLU A 168 2.44 -9.22 19.74
N VAL A 169 1.93 -8.04 19.33
CA VAL A 169 2.75 -6.84 19.17
C VAL A 169 2.77 -6.04 20.47
N LEU A 170 3.96 -5.77 21.01
CA LEU A 170 4.10 -5.22 22.36
C LEU A 170 3.60 -3.78 22.46
N LYS A 171 3.77 -2.97 21.41
CA LYS A 171 3.34 -1.56 21.35
C LYS A 171 2.86 -1.21 19.93
N PRO A 172 1.92 -0.25 19.79
CA PRO A 172 1.58 0.28 18.47
C PRO A 172 2.84 0.77 17.74
N ILE A 173 2.93 0.46 16.44
CA ILE A 173 4.10 0.80 15.64
C ILE A 173 4.15 2.32 15.40
N LYS A 174 5.35 2.89 15.54
CA LYS A 174 5.67 4.29 15.27
C LYS A 174 7.00 4.38 14.54
N TYR A 175 7.10 5.32 13.60
CA TYR A 175 8.32 5.54 12.81
C TYR A 175 9.07 6.80 13.26
N ASN A 176 8.40 7.69 13.99
CA ASN A 176 8.96 8.94 14.51
C ASN A 176 9.60 9.84 13.43
N ASP A 177 9.02 9.82 12.22
CA ASP A 177 9.47 10.56 11.04
C ASP A 177 8.64 11.83 10.79
N GLY A 178 7.83 12.24 11.76
CA GLY A 178 6.90 13.36 11.65
C GLY A 178 5.58 13.04 10.95
N LEU A 179 5.39 11.83 10.40
CA LEU A 179 4.18 11.44 9.65
C LEU A 179 3.26 10.46 10.40
N ASP A 180 3.61 10.07 11.62
CA ASP A 180 2.84 9.09 12.42
C ASP A 180 1.40 9.51 12.72
N HIS A 181 1.07 10.80 12.61
CA HIS A 181 -0.29 11.31 12.78
C HIS A 181 -1.19 11.05 11.57
N TYR A 182 -0.61 10.76 10.40
CA TYR A 182 -1.34 10.29 9.22
C TYR A 182 -1.48 8.76 9.18
N ARG A 183 -0.73 8.01 9.98
CA ARG A 183 -0.79 6.54 10.06
C ARG A 183 -1.97 6.12 10.94
N LEU A 184 -3.17 6.22 10.37
CA LEU A 184 -4.42 5.86 11.03
C LEU A 184 -4.72 4.37 10.79
N SER A 185 -4.92 3.62 11.86
CA SER A 185 -5.31 2.22 11.79
C SER A 185 -6.70 2.05 11.16
N PRO A 186 -7.06 0.84 10.65
CA PRO A 186 -8.41 0.56 10.18
C PRO A 186 -9.49 0.90 11.21
N GLN A 187 -9.23 0.66 12.50
CA GLN A 187 -10.14 1.02 13.58
C GLN A 187 -10.29 2.54 13.74
N GLN A 188 -9.19 3.29 13.65
CA GLN A 188 -9.21 4.76 13.71
C GLN A 188 -9.91 5.38 12.50
N LEU A 189 -9.68 4.83 11.30
CA LEU A 189 -10.36 5.25 10.07
C LEU A 189 -11.87 5.04 10.16
N ARG A 190 -12.33 3.85 10.59
CA ARG A 190 -13.76 3.58 10.82
C ARG A 190 -14.39 4.57 11.79
N LYS A 191 -13.73 4.83 12.93
CA LYS A 191 -14.18 5.85 13.90
C LYS A 191 -14.27 7.23 13.28
N GLU A 192 -13.32 7.61 12.44
CA GLU A 192 -13.33 8.91 11.75
C GLU A 192 -14.46 9.01 10.71
N PHE A 193 -14.73 7.95 9.95
CA PHE A 193 -15.88 7.91 9.03
C PHE A 193 -17.22 8.03 9.77
N ASP A 194 -17.37 7.32 10.88
CA ASP A 194 -18.56 7.41 11.73
C ASP A 194 -18.71 8.81 12.33
N ARG A 195 -17.60 9.41 12.82
CA ARG A 195 -17.58 10.78 13.35
C ARG A 195 -18.02 11.80 12.29
N ARG A 196 -17.59 11.61 11.04
CA ARG A 196 -18.02 12.43 9.90
C ARG A 196 -19.40 12.08 9.37
N GLN A 197 -20.08 11.07 9.92
CA GLN A 197 -21.38 10.60 9.44
C GLN A 197 -21.35 10.24 7.94
N ALA A 198 -20.27 9.58 7.51
CA ALA A 198 -20.11 9.18 6.12
C ALA A 198 -21.16 8.13 5.75
N ASP A 199 -21.94 8.34 4.69
CA ASP A 199 -22.87 7.32 4.17
C ASP A 199 -22.31 6.52 2.98
N ALA A 200 -21.17 6.96 2.44
CA ALA A 200 -20.30 6.20 1.57
C ALA A 200 -18.84 6.59 1.80
N VAL A 201 -17.93 5.64 1.62
CA VAL A 201 -16.48 5.85 1.69
C VAL A 201 -15.84 5.27 0.44
N PHE A 202 -15.20 6.13 -0.35
CA PHE A 202 -14.51 5.72 -1.56
C PHE A 202 -13.00 5.90 -1.41
N ALA A 203 -12.26 4.81 -1.63
CA ALA A 203 -10.81 4.80 -1.45
C ALA A 203 -10.07 5.07 -2.77
N PHE A 204 -9.03 5.89 -2.68
CA PHE A 204 -8.06 6.10 -3.74
C PHE A 204 -6.66 5.69 -3.25
N GLN A 205 -6.21 4.51 -3.68
CA GLN A 205 -4.84 4.04 -3.49
C GLN A 205 -3.89 4.80 -4.42
N LEU A 206 -2.75 5.22 -3.89
CA LEU A 206 -1.69 5.84 -4.69
C LEU A 206 -0.30 5.63 -4.08
N ARG A 207 0.71 5.64 -4.94
CA ARG A 207 2.13 5.71 -4.58
C ARG A 207 2.86 6.89 -5.22
N ASN A 208 2.15 7.66 -6.05
CA ASN A 208 2.70 8.74 -6.87
C ASN A 208 2.11 10.09 -6.43
N PRO A 209 2.74 11.22 -6.79
CA PRO A 209 2.13 12.54 -6.68
C PRO A 209 0.73 12.60 -7.34
N VAL A 210 -0.17 13.40 -6.77
CA VAL A 210 -1.52 13.61 -7.29
C VAL A 210 -1.48 14.69 -8.38
N HIS A 211 -1.76 14.29 -9.62
CA HIS A 211 -2.05 15.21 -10.72
C HIS A 211 -3.57 15.30 -10.95
N ASN A 212 -4.02 16.25 -11.78
CA ASN A 212 -5.44 16.53 -11.98
C ASN A 212 -6.20 15.39 -12.69
N GLY A 213 -5.49 14.41 -13.25
CA GLY A 213 -6.10 13.18 -13.75
C GLY A 213 -6.60 12.30 -12.61
N HIS A 214 -5.80 12.12 -11.55
CA HIS A 214 -6.25 11.45 -10.33
C HIS A 214 -7.39 12.24 -9.68
N ALA A 215 -7.28 13.57 -9.61
CA ALA A 215 -8.33 14.43 -9.06
C ALA A 215 -9.64 14.30 -9.86
N LEU A 216 -9.58 14.21 -11.19
CA LEU A 216 -10.76 13.96 -12.03
C LEU A 216 -11.46 12.66 -11.64
N LEU A 217 -10.72 11.58 -11.43
CA LEU A 217 -11.29 10.29 -11.00
C LEU A 217 -11.97 10.40 -9.62
N MET A 218 -11.33 11.07 -8.66
CA MET A 218 -11.84 11.25 -7.31
C MET A 218 -13.09 12.15 -7.28
N ASN A 219 -13.05 13.29 -7.97
CA ASN A 219 -14.17 14.23 -8.05
C ASN A 219 -15.35 13.66 -8.84
N ASP A 220 -15.09 12.93 -9.93
CA ASP A 220 -16.15 12.26 -10.70
C ASP A 220 -16.78 11.11 -9.89
N THR A 221 -16.00 10.38 -9.09
CA THR A 221 -16.53 9.38 -8.15
C THR A 221 -17.49 10.02 -7.16
N ARG A 222 -17.07 11.12 -6.50
CA ARG A 222 -17.92 11.86 -5.57
C ARG A 222 -19.23 12.27 -6.24
N ARG A 223 -19.16 12.88 -7.42
CA ARG A 223 -20.32 13.30 -8.21
C ARG A 223 -21.29 12.14 -8.46
N ARG A 224 -20.78 10.99 -8.94
CA ARG A 224 -21.60 9.80 -9.20
C ARG A 224 -22.26 9.27 -7.92
N LEU A 225 -21.56 9.26 -6.80
CA LEU A 225 -22.13 8.83 -5.52
C LEU A 225 -23.27 9.76 -5.07
N LEU A 226 -23.11 11.08 -5.23
CA LEU A 226 -24.18 12.04 -4.96
C LEU A 226 -25.40 11.81 -5.88
N GLU A 227 -25.17 11.53 -7.17
CA GLU A 227 -26.21 11.19 -8.15
C GLU A 227 -26.93 9.86 -7.82
N MET A 228 -26.21 8.89 -7.23
CA MET A 228 -26.77 7.64 -6.73
C MET A 228 -27.61 7.82 -5.44
N GLY A 229 -27.57 9.01 -4.83
CA GLY A 229 -28.41 9.37 -3.69
C GLY A 229 -27.69 9.45 -2.35
N TYR A 230 -26.40 9.08 -2.28
CA TYR A 230 -25.57 9.32 -1.09
C TYR A 230 -25.51 10.83 -0.80
N LYS A 231 -25.50 11.19 0.47
CA LYS A 231 -25.56 12.57 0.97
C LYS A 231 -24.22 13.06 1.45
N ASN A 232 -23.38 12.17 1.96
CA ASN A 232 -22.09 12.49 2.53
C ASN A 232 -21.03 11.43 2.18
N PRO A 233 -20.73 11.24 0.88
CA PRO A 233 -19.61 10.40 0.48
C PRO A 233 -18.30 11.02 0.98
N ILE A 234 -17.38 10.24 1.53
CA ILE A 234 -16.07 10.71 2.01
C ILE A 234 -14.96 10.03 1.21
N LEU A 235 -14.03 10.84 0.69
CA LEU A 235 -12.83 10.35 0.04
C LEU A 235 -11.83 9.89 1.11
N LEU A 236 -11.33 8.66 0.97
CA LEU A 236 -10.10 8.22 1.62
C LEU A 236 -8.94 8.32 0.63
N LEU A 237 -8.21 9.44 0.67
CA LEU A 237 -6.98 9.63 -0.09
C LEU A 237 -5.85 8.90 0.66
N HIS A 238 -5.37 7.79 0.11
CA HIS A 238 -4.68 6.79 0.91
C HIS A 238 -3.29 6.45 0.34
N PRO A 239 -2.31 7.37 0.40
CA PRO A 239 -0.95 7.11 -0.05
C PRO A 239 -0.34 5.91 0.68
N LEU A 240 0.31 5.03 -0.08
CA LEU A 240 1.15 3.97 0.47
C LEU A 240 2.43 4.58 1.06
N GLY A 241 2.83 4.11 2.23
CA GLY A 241 3.97 4.63 2.98
C GLY A 241 4.92 3.58 3.57
N GLY A 242 4.76 2.30 3.24
CA GLY A 242 5.85 1.33 3.38
C GLY A 242 6.88 1.47 2.26
N TYR A 243 7.72 0.45 2.09
CA TYR A 243 8.75 0.40 1.05
C TYR A 243 8.21 0.74 -0.34
N THR A 244 8.98 1.58 -1.05
CA THR A 244 8.83 1.90 -2.47
C THR A 244 10.20 1.84 -3.14
N LYS A 245 10.25 1.52 -4.43
CA LYS A 245 11.49 1.47 -5.22
C LYS A 245 12.15 2.86 -5.31
N ALA A 246 13.47 2.87 -5.50
CA ALA A 246 14.30 4.07 -5.35
C ALA A 246 13.97 5.26 -6.28
N ASP A 247 13.38 5.03 -7.46
CA ASP A 247 13.01 6.11 -8.40
C ASP A 247 11.58 6.65 -8.22
N ASP A 248 10.83 6.13 -7.24
CA ASP A 248 9.55 6.71 -6.82
C ASP A 248 9.80 7.92 -5.90
N VAL A 249 8.86 8.88 -5.88
CA VAL A 249 8.96 10.07 -5.02
C VAL A 249 8.81 9.65 -3.55
N PRO A 250 9.73 10.06 -2.65
CA PRO A 250 9.67 9.77 -1.22
C PRO A 250 8.33 10.16 -0.57
N LEU A 251 7.98 9.45 0.51
CA LEU A 251 6.68 9.60 1.17
C LEU A 251 6.43 11.01 1.71
N ASP A 252 7.41 11.59 2.40
CA ASP A 252 7.36 12.96 2.94
C ASP A 252 7.08 14.01 1.86
N VAL A 253 7.80 13.92 0.73
CA VAL A 253 7.60 14.80 -0.43
C VAL A 253 6.21 14.60 -1.02
N ARG A 254 5.72 13.35 -1.13
CA ARG A 254 4.35 13.08 -1.58
C ARG A 254 3.31 13.66 -0.64
N MET A 255 3.49 13.53 0.67
CA MET A 255 2.56 14.07 1.67
C MET A 255 2.51 15.60 1.60
N GLU A 256 3.65 16.28 1.46
CA GLU A 256 3.70 17.73 1.22
C GLU A 256 2.95 18.09 -0.07
N GLN A 257 3.20 17.36 -1.15
CA GLN A 257 2.52 17.59 -2.44
C GLN A 257 1.01 17.39 -2.33
N HIS A 258 0.55 16.38 -1.59
CA HIS A 258 -0.88 16.12 -1.36
C HIS A 258 -1.53 17.21 -0.50
N SER A 259 -0.82 17.75 0.50
CA SER A 259 -1.29 18.92 1.27
C SER A 259 -1.57 20.09 0.34
N LYS A 260 -0.68 20.36 -0.61
CA LYS A 260 -0.85 21.43 -1.62
C LYS A 260 -2.03 21.22 -2.55
N VAL A 261 -2.32 19.98 -2.94
CA VAL A 261 -3.51 19.64 -3.73
C VAL A 261 -4.81 19.98 -2.97
N LEU A 262 -4.84 19.76 -1.65
CA LEU A 262 -5.99 20.10 -0.80
C LEU A 262 -6.10 21.61 -0.54
N GLU A 263 -4.97 22.27 -0.24
CA GLU A 263 -4.90 23.72 -0.03
C GLU A 263 -5.37 24.50 -1.28
N ASP A 264 -5.02 24.03 -2.48
CA ASP A 264 -5.44 24.64 -3.75
C ASP A 264 -6.91 24.32 -4.12
N GLY A 265 -7.63 23.51 -3.31
CA GLY A 265 -9.02 23.16 -3.54
C GLY A 265 -9.26 22.22 -4.74
N VAL A 266 -8.20 21.56 -5.25
CA VAL A 266 -8.34 20.53 -6.28
C VAL A 266 -9.10 19.32 -5.75
N LEU A 267 -8.88 19.00 -4.48
CA LEU A 267 -9.70 18.11 -3.68
C LEU A 267 -10.25 18.90 -2.48
N ASP A 268 -11.49 18.63 -2.11
CA ASP A 268 -12.14 19.29 -0.98
C ASP A 268 -11.67 18.68 0.36
N PRO A 269 -11.02 19.47 1.25
CA PRO A 269 -10.51 18.95 2.52
C PRO A 269 -11.61 18.55 3.51
N GLU A 270 -12.80 19.15 3.45
CA GLU A 270 -13.90 18.81 4.36
C GLU A 270 -14.42 17.40 4.12
N THR A 271 -14.38 16.97 2.86
CA THR A 271 -14.90 15.67 2.43
C THR A 271 -13.80 14.68 2.05
N THR A 272 -12.57 14.96 2.48
CA THR A 272 -11.39 14.11 2.30
C THR A 272 -10.74 13.78 3.63
N ILE A 273 -10.36 12.51 3.79
CA ILE A 273 -9.46 12.03 4.82
C ILE A 273 -8.17 11.59 4.14
N VAL A 274 -7.04 12.17 4.58
CA VAL A 274 -5.71 11.75 4.16
C VAL A 274 -5.13 10.84 5.24
N ALA A 275 -4.74 9.63 4.86
CA ALA A 275 -4.09 8.68 5.76
C ALA A 275 -3.01 7.89 5.01
N ILE A 276 -2.01 7.41 5.73
CA ILE A 276 -0.92 6.61 5.17
C ILE A 276 -1.22 5.13 5.36
N PHE A 277 -1.22 4.38 4.27
CA PHE A 277 -1.33 2.93 4.28
C PHE A 277 0.05 2.31 4.51
N PRO A 278 0.28 1.53 5.59
CA PRO A 278 1.63 1.15 6.01
C PRO A 278 2.27 0.01 5.21
N SER A 279 1.56 -0.59 4.25
CA SER A 279 2.07 -1.74 3.50
C SER A 279 3.29 -1.41 2.64
N PRO A 280 4.26 -2.32 2.54
CA PRO A 280 5.25 -2.32 1.46
C PRO A 280 4.59 -2.45 0.07
N MET A 281 5.17 -1.80 -0.94
CA MET A 281 4.75 -1.90 -2.35
C MET A 281 5.50 -3.04 -3.07
N HIS A 282 4.77 -3.96 -3.70
CA HIS A 282 5.34 -5.14 -4.38
C HIS A 282 5.63 -4.88 -5.85
N TYR A 283 4.87 -3.95 -6.45
CA TYR A 283 4.78 -3.76 -7.89
C TYR A 283 4.31 -5.04 -8.61
N ALA A 284 3.34 -5.75 -8.00
CA ALA A 284 2.82 -7.04 -8.48
C ALA A 284 1.45 -6.92 -9.21
N GLY A 285 1.11 -5.73 -9.68
CA GLY A 285 0.02 -5.51 -10.64
C GLY A 285 -1.33 -6.09 -10.21
N PRO A 286 -1.98 -6.95 -11.04
CA PRO A 286 -3.27 -7.56 -10.74
C PRO A 286 -3.31 -8.43 -9.48
N THR A 287 -2.18 -8.99 -9.04
CA THR A 287 -2.10 -9.72 -7.76
C THR A 287 -2.18 -8.72 -6.61
N GLU A 288 -1.37 -7.66 -6.65
CA GLU A 288 -1.29 -6.68 -5.56
C GLU A 288 -2.49 -5.74 -5.46
N VAL A 289 -3.16 -5.40 -6.57
CA VAL A 289 -4.35 -4.52 -6.51
C VAL A 289 -5.49 -5.15 -5.69
N GLN A 290 -5.58 -6.48 -5.64
CA GLN A 290 -6.51 -7.18 -4.77
C GLN A 290 -6.19 -6.92 -3.28
N TRP A 291 -4.92 -6.99 -2.90
CA TRP A 291 -4.45 -6.64 -1.55
C TRP A 291 -4.78 -5.18 -1.21
N HIS A 292 -4.49 -4.25 -2.12
CA HIS A 292 -4.80 -2.83 -1.91
C HIS A 292 -6.29 -2.57 -1.69
N ALA A 293 -7.16 -3.33 -2.36
CA ALA A 293 -8.61 -3.24 -2.21
C ALA A 293 -9.10 -3.89 -0.92
N LYS A 294 -8.66 -5.12 -0.62
CA LYS A 294 -8.97 -5.85 0.61
C LYS A 294 -8.61 -5.04 1.86
N ALA A 295 -7.42 -4.46 1.91
CA ALA A 295 -7.00 -3.62 3.02
C ALA A 295 -7.96 -2.44 3.27
N ARG A 296 -8.59 -1.92 2.20
CA ARG A 296 -9.54 -0.81 2.26
C ARG A 296 -10.95 -1.26 2.64
N ILE A 297 -11.35 -2.50 2.33
CA ILE A 297 -12.52 -3.14 2.95
C ILE A 297 -12.35 -3.16 4.46
N ASN A 298 -11.21 -3.64 4.95
CA ASN A 298 -10.92 -3.70 6.38
C ASN A 298 -10.91 -2.30 7.03
N ALA A 299 -10.48 -1.27 6.32
CA ALA A 299 -10.59 0.12 6.77
C ALA A 299 -12.01 0.73 6.72
N GLY A 300 -12.98 0.08 6.08
CA GLY A 300 -14.39 0.54 6.01
C GLY A 300 -14.81 1.19 4.70
N ALA A 301 -13.97 1.15 3.65
CA ALA A 301 -14.34 1.66 2.33
C ALA A 301 -15.29 0.70 1.61
N ASN A 302 -16.44 1.21 1.16
CA ASN A 302 -17.43 0.44 0.39
C ASN A 302 -17.31 0.66 -1.13
N PHE A 303 -16.54 1.66 -1.57
CA PHE A 303 -16.16 1.88 -2.97
C PHE A 303 -14.64 1.92 -3.13
N TYR A 304 -14.14 1.38 -4.25
CA TYR A 304 -12.72 1.39 -4.57
C TYR A 304 -12.47 1.87 -5.99
N ILE A 305 -11.71 2.96 -6.12
CA ILE A 305 -11.34 3.52 -7.41
C ILE A 305 -10.16 2.73 -7.96
N VAL A 306 -10.30 2.24 -9.20
CA VAL A 306 -9.21 1.55 -9.90
C VAL A 306 -9.05 2.08 -11.32
N GLY A 307 -7.82 2.46 -11.65
CA GLY A 307 -7.43 3.03 -12.95
C GLY A 307 -6.77 2.01 -13.88
N ARG A 308 -5.95 2.53 -14.80
CA ARG A 308 -5.08 1.75 -15.70
C ARG A 308 -3.85 1.25 -14.95
N ASP A 309 -3.45 0.01 -15.21
CA ASP A 309 -2.19 -0.60 -14.73
C ASP A 309 -1.95 -0.40 -13.20
N PRO A 310 -2.95 -0.69 -12.36
CA PRO A 310 -2.81 -0.49 -10.92
C PRO A 310 -1.72 -1.41 -10.38
N ALA A 311 -0.88 -0.87 -9.51
CA ALA A 311 0.29 -1.56 -8.95
C ALA A 311 1.30 -2.08 -9.99
N GLY A 312 1.22 -1.63 -11.25
CA GLY A 312 2.17 -2.00 -12.30
C GLY A 312 3.45 -1.18 -12.30
N MET A 313 4.42 -1.68 -13.07
CA MET A 313 5.67 -1.02 -13.45
C MET A 313 6.13 -1.52 -14.83
N GLY A 314 7.13 -0.86 -15.42
CA GLY A 314 7.81 -1.38 -16.61
C GLY A 314 8.57 -2.67 -16.32
N HIS A 315 8.67 -3.56 -17.29
CA HIS A 315 9.46 -4.79 -17.16
C HIS A 315 10.95 -4.44 -16.97
N PRO A 316 11.67 -5.00 -15.98
CA PRO A 316 13.05 -4.60 -15.70
C PRO A 316 14.02 -4.82 -16.87
N THR A 317 13.78 -5.84 -17.69
CA THR A 317 14.67 -6.26 -18.79
C THR A 317 14.09 -6.07 -20.19
N GLU A 318 12.81 -5.71 -20.32
CA GLU A 318 12.11 -5.63 -21.61
C GLU A 318 11.45 -4.26 -21.79
N LYS A 319 11.35 -3.77 -23.03
CA LYS A 319 10.73 -2.48 -23.34
C LYS A 319 9.21 -2.57 -23.41
N ARG A 320 8.57 -3.01 -22.32
CA ARG A 320 7.10 -3.11 -22.18
C ARG A 320 6.66 -2.96 -20.72
N ASP A 321 5.37 -2.78 -20.50
CA ASP A 321 4.76 -2.90 -19.18
C ASP A 321 4.86 -4.35 -18.69
N LEU A 322 5.00 -4.53 -17.37
CA LEU A 322 5.07 -5.87 -16.75
C LEU A 322 3.72 -6.59 -16.87
N TYR A 323 2.62 -5.83 -16.82
CA TYR A 323 1.25 -6.34 -16.87
C TYR A 323 0.46 -5.68 -18.00
N ASP A 324 -0.59 -6.37 -18.45
CA ASP A 324 -1.60 -5.73 -19.28
C ASP A 324 -2.35 -4.68 -18.45
N PRO A 325 -2.53 -3.46 -18.98
CA PRO A 325 -3.07 -2.32 -18.23
C PRO A 325 -4.53 -2.45 -17.80
N ASP A 326 -5.29 -3.38 -18.38
CA ASP A 326 -6.69 -3.62 -18.02
C ASP A 326 -6.85 -4.82 -17.07
N HIS A 327 -5.82 -5.65 -16.89
CA HIS A 327 -5.93 -6.85 -16.06
C HIS A 327 -6.23 -6.53 -14.60
N GLY A 328 -5.69 -5.45 -14.04
CA GLY A 328 -5.98 -5.07 -12.66
C GLY A 328 -7.48 -4.85 -12.40
N LYS A 329 -8.17 -4.13 -13.30
CA LYS A 329 -9.62 -3.91 -13.21
C LYS A 329 -10.42 -5.20 -13.38
N LYS A 330 -10.05 -6.01 -14.37
CA LYS A 330 -10.73 -7.27 -14.69
C LYS A 330 -10.62 -8.26 -13.53
N VAL A 331 -9.39 -8.50 -13.05
CA VAL A 331 -9.11 -9.40 -11.91
C VAL A 331 -9.85 -8.94 -10.67
N LEU A 332 -9.80 -7.64 -10.34
CA LEU A 332 -10.47 -7.13 -9.16
C LEU A 332 -11.99 -7.33 -9.18
N SER A 333 -12.62 -7.29 -10.36
CA SER A 333 -14.07 -7.52 -10.52
C SER A 333 -14.52 -8.97 -10.36
N MET A 334 -13.59 -9.93 -10.38
CA MET A 334 -13.87 -11.37 -10.28
C MET A 334 -13.10 -12.04 -9.13
N ALA A 335 -12.40 -11.25 -8.31
CA ALA A 335 -11.55 -11.74 -7.24
C ALA A 335 -12.41 -12.29 -6.08
N PRO A 336 -12.13 -13.50 -5.58
CA PRO A 336 -12.88 -14.10 -4.49
C PRO A 336 -12.73 -13.28 -3.21
N GLY A 337 -13.83 -13.10 -2.48
CA GLY A 337 -13.89 -12.35 -1.22
C GLY A 337 -13.98 -10.82 -1.39
N LEU A 338 -13.98 -10.29 -2.62
CA LEU A 338 -14.13 -8.85 -2.89
C LEU A 338 -15.52 -8.51 -3.47
N GLU A 339 -16.46 -9.45 -3.51
CA GLU A 339 -17.78 -9.29 -4.16
C GLU A 339 -18.62 -8.19 -3.51
N LYS A 340 -18.35 -7.88 -2.23
CA LYS A 340 -19.04 -6.83 -1.47
C LYS A 340 -18.51 -5.41 -1.76
N LEU A 341 -17.33 -5.29 -2.36
CA LEU A 341 -16.70 -4.00 -2.64
C LEU A 341 -17.15 -3.47 -3.99
N ASN A 342 -17.68 -2.26 -4.01
CA ASN A 342 -18.09 -1.62 -5.26
C ASN A 342 -16.86 -1.11 -6.01
N ILE A 343 -16.42 -1.88 -7.00
CA ILE A 343 -15.31 -1.48 -7.86
C ILE A 343 -15.80 -0.41 -8.85
N LEU A 344 -15.11 0.74 -8.85
CA LEU A 344 -15.37 1.83 -9.78
C LEU A 344 -14.26 1.87 -10.84
N PRO A 345 -14.42 1.15 -11.96
CA PRO A 345 -13.43 1.18 -13.03
C PRO A 345 -13.50 2.51 -13.77
N PHE A 346 -12.36 3.17 -13.90
CA PHE A 346 -12.27 4.41 -14.67
C PHE A 346 -11.66 4.22 -16.05
N LYS A 347 -12.14 5.05 -16.97
CA LYS A 347 -11.48 5.29 -18.25
C LYS A 347 -10.18 6.04 -17.99
N VAL A 348 -9.23 5.90 -18.90
CA VAL A 348 -7.94 6.59 -18.81
C VAL A 348 -8.18 8.09 -18.85
N ALA A 349 -7.57 8.85 -17.93
CA ALA A 349 -7.56 10.31 -17.97
C ALA A 349 -6.26 10.80 -18.64
N ALA A 350 -6.39 11.80 -19.52
CA ALA A 350 -5.27 12.42 -20.23
C ALA A 350 -5.48 13.93 -20.34
N TYR A 351 -4.44 14.68 -20.67
CA TYR A 351 -4.54 16.12 -20.82
C TYR A 351 -5.16 16.46 -22.18
N ASP A 352 -6.36 17.03 -22.17
CA ASP A 352 -7.04 17.49 -23.38
C ASP A 352 -6.47 18.85 -23.79
N THR A 353 -5.77 18.87 -24.93
CA THR A 353 -5.06 20.05 -25.43
C THR A 353 -5.98 21.13 -25.97
N VAL A 354 -7.22 20.78 -26.33
CA VAL A 354 -8.25 21.73 -26.80
C VAL A 354 -8.91 22.39 -25.60
N GLU A 355 -9.32 21.60 -24.62
CA GLU A 355 -9.99 22.07 -23.39
C GLU A 355 -9.03 22.62 -22.33
N LYS A 356 -7.71 22.39 -22.52
CA LYS A 356 -6.62 22.78 -21.61
C LYS A 356 -6.82 22.31 -20.17
N LYS A 357 -7.25 21.07 -20.01
CA LYS A 357 -7.50 20.43 -18.70
C LYS A 357 -7.43 18.91 -18.80
N MET A 358 -7.35 18.23 -17.66
CA MET A 358 -7.49 16.78 -17.63
C MET A 358 -8.93 16.36 -17.95
N ALA A 359 -9.09 15.38 -18.85
CA ALA A 359 -10.37 14.82 -19.23
C ALA A 359 -10.26 13.30 -19.45
N PHE A 360 -11.40 12.61 -19.49
CA PHE A 360 -11.44 11.19 -19.88
C PHE A 360 -11.09 11.05 -21.36
N PHE A 361 -10.16 10.15 -21.66
CA PHE A 361 -9.70 9.88 -23.02
C PHE A 361 -10.84 9.41 -23.92
N ASP A 362 -10.90 10.00 -25.11
CA ASP A 362 -11.84 9.65 -26.17
C ASP A 362 -11.06 9.19 -27.41
N PRO A 363 -11.13 7.89 -27.76
CA PRO A 363 -10.42 7.33 -28.91
C PRO A 363 -10.77 8.00 -30.25
N SER A 364 -11.99 8.54 -30.39
CA SER A 364 -12.43 9.18 -31.64
C SER A 364 -11.69 10.46 -31.97
N ARG A 365 -11.09 11.09 -30.94
CA ARG A 365 -10.32 12.33 -31.03
C ARG A 365 -8.97 12.20 -30.32
N ALA A 366 -8.36 11.02 -30.41
CA ALA A 366 -7.12 10.68 -29.69
C ALA A 366 -5.98 11.68 -29.87
N LYS A 367 -5.89 12.35 -31.03
CA LYS A 367 -4.90 13.39 -31.34
C LYS A 367 -4.99 14.63 -30.44
N ASP A 368 -6.14 14.88 -29.81
CA ASP A 368 -6.37 16.02 -28.94
C ASP A 368 -5.84 15.77 -27.52
N PHE A 369 -5.42 14.54 -27.21
CA PHE A 369 -4.98 14.14 -25.86
C PHE A 369 -3.48 13.94 -25.77
N LEU A 370 -2.89 14.51 -24.72
CA LEU A 370 -1.50 14.32 -24.35
C LEU A 370 -1.38 13.42 -23.12
N PHE A 371 -0.62 12.33 -23.27
CA PHE A 371 -0.24 11.46 -22.17
C PHE A 371 1.11 11.90 -21.61
N ILE A 372 1.15 12.23 -20.32
CA ILE A 372 2.36 12.62 -19.61
C ILE A 372 2.71 11.50 -18.64
N SER A 373 3.73 10.72 -18.97
CA SER A 373 4.22 9.64 -18.12
C SER A 373 4.96 10.19 -16.89
N GLY A 374 5.14 9.36 -15.86
CA GLY A 374 5.98 9.71 -14.71
C GLY A 374 7.40 10.09 -15.13
N THR A 375 7.99 9.38 -16.11
CA THR A 375 9.30 9.74 -16.67
C THR A 375 9.29 11.14 -17.28
N LYS A 376 8.28 11.49 -18.07
CA LYS A 376 8.17 12.82 -18.68
C LYS A 376 7.95 13.92 -17.63
N MET A 377 7.13 13.64 -16.62
CA MET A 377 6.94 14.53 -15.47
C MET A 377 8.26 14.78 -14.73
N ARG A 378 9.07 13.74 -14.50
CA ARG A 378 10.40 13.87 -13.91
C ARG A 378 11.35 14.67 -14.78
N THR A 379 11.29 14.48 -16.10
CA THR A 379 12.07 15.29 -17.04
C THR A 379 11.71 16.77 -16.91
N PHE A 380 10.42 17.12 -16.92
CA PHE A 380 9.98 18.51 -16.73
C PHE A 380 10.55 19.11 -15.44
N ALA A 381 10.39 18.43 -14.31
CA ALA A 381 10.87 18.93 -13.03
C ALA A 381 12.40 19.07 -12.99
N ARG A 382 13.15 18.17 -13.64
CA ARG A 382 14.62 18.24 -13.73
C ARG A 382 15.13 19.31 -14.68
N THR A 383 14.39 19.66 -15.75
CA THR A 383 14.82 20.68 -16.71
C THR A 383 14.30 22.07 -16.37
N GLY A 384 13.52 22.23 -15.29
CA GLY A 384 12.85 23.48 -14.94
C GLY A 384 11.70 23.83 -15.89
N GLU A 385 11.26 22.88 -16.72
CA GLU A 385 10.08 23.05 -17.58
C GLU A 385 8.80 22.75 -16.78
N ASN A 386 7.70 23.40 -17.14
CA ASN A 386 6.39 23.12 -16.54
C ASN A 386 5.59 22.14 -17.41
N PRO A 387 4.83 21.21 -16.80
CA PRO A 387 3.78 20.51 -17.53
C PRO A 387 2.74 21.54 -18.01
N PRO A 388 1.89 21.18 -18.99
CA PRO A 388 0.81 22.05 -19.44
C PRO A 388 -0.08 22.52 -18.28
N ASP A 389 -0.47 23.79 -18.30
CA ASP A 389 -1.38 24.38 -17.31
C ASP A 389 -2.62 23.50 -17.13
N GLY A 390 -2.99 23.21 -15.88
CA GLY A 390 -4.12 22.33 -15.58
C GLY A 390 -3.80 20.83 -15.56
N PHE A 391 -2.55 20.41 -15.82
CA PHE A 391 -2.10 19.04 -15.56
C PHE A 391 -1.99 18.72 -14.07
N MET A 392 -1.43 19.64 -13.28
CA MET A 392 -1.28 19.56 -11.82
C MET A 392 -1.48 20.97 -11.24
N CYS A 393 -1.89 21.06 -9.98
CA CYS A 393 -1.94 22.35 -9.28
C CYS A 393 -0.54 22.97 -9.17
N PRO A 394 -0.40 24.31 -9.34
CA PRO A 394 0.90 24.97 -9.33
C PRO A 394 1.69 24.76 -8.03
N SER A 395 1.02 24.84 -6.87
CA SER A 395 1.69 24.68 -5.57
C SER A 395 2.18 23.24 -5.37
N GLY A 396 1.40 22.24 -5.80
CA GLY A 396 1.81 20.84 -5.80
C GLY A 396 2.95 20.55 -6.77
N TRP A 397 2.97 21.19 -7.94
CA TRP A 397 4.09 21.10 -8.88
C TRP A 397 5.39 21.67 -8.30
N GLN A 398 5.31 22.81 -7.61
CA GLN A 398 6.47 23.45 -6.98
C GLN A 398 7.16 22.55 -5.94
N VAL A 399 6.40 21.72 -5.22
CA VAL A 399 6.97 20.72 -4.29
C VAL A 399 7.84 19.72 -5.05
N LEU A 400 7.37 19.24 -6.20
CA LEU A 400 8.14 18.31 -7.03
C LEU A 400 9.39 18.95 -7.61
N VAL A 401 9.29 20.19 -8.11
CA VAL A 401 10.45 20.94 -8.63
C VAL A 401 11.53 21.04 -7.56
N LYS A 402 11.19 21.50 -6.35
CA LYS A 402 12.15 21.60 -5.22
C LYS A 402 12.83 20.27 -4.90
N TYR A 403 12.06 19.18 -4.91
CA TYR A 403 12.61 17.85 -4.67
C TYR A 403 13.58 17.41 -5.78
N TYR A 404 13.25 17.62 -7.05
CA TYR A 404 14.14 17.24 -8.14
C TYR A 404 15.38 18.15 -8.25
N GLU A 405 15.27 19.42 -7.87
CA GLU A 405 16.41 20.33 -7.71
C GLU A 405 17.36 19.86 -6.60
N SER A 406 16.84 19.38 -5.46
CA SER A 406 17.69 18.89 -4.36
C SER A 406 18.50 17.65 -4.76
N LEU A 407 17.91 16.73 -5.55
CA LEU A 407 18.63 15.57 -6.09
C LEU A 407 19.79 15.99 -7.00
N GLN A 408 19.60 16.99 -7.85
CA GLN A 408 20.65 17.50 -8.73
C GLN A 408 21.80 18.12 -7.93
N ALA A 409 21.47 18.89 -6.88
CA ALA A 409 22.47 19.47 -6.00
C ALA A 409 23.29 18.39 -5.28
N GLU A 410 22.66 17.31 -4.80
CA GLU A 410 23.34 16.17 -4.19
C GLU A 410 24.25 15.43 -5.17
N GLU A 411 23.80 15.19 -6.41
CA GLU A 411 24.61 14.59 -7.47
C GLU A 411 25.84 15.45 -7.81
N GLU A 412 25.69 16.77 -7.90
CA GLU A 412 26.83 17.69 -8.13
C GLU A 412 27.85 17.68 -7.00
N VAL A 413 27.38 17.64 -5.75
CA VAL A 413 28.25 17.57 -4.57
C VAL A 413 29.00 16.24 -4.55
N SER A 414 28.30 15.11 -4.78
CA SER A 414 28.92 13.79 -4.83
C SER A 414 29.96 13.67 -5.95
N GLN A 415 29.71 14.26 -7.13
CA GLN A 415 30.67 14.28 -8.24
C GLN A 415 31.90 15.14 -7.90
N LYS A 416 31.72 16.32 -7.29
CA LYS A 416 32.84 17.16 -6.85
C LYS A 416 33.69 16.48 -5.77
N SER A 417 33.07 15.77 -4.83
CA SER A 417 33.77 15.00 -3.79
C SER A 417 34.54 13.81 -4.37
N ALA A 418 33.98 13.09 -5.36
CA ALA A 418 34.66 12.00 -6.03
C ALA A 418 35.92 12.47 -6.78
N VAL A 419 35.84 13.62 -7.46
CA VAL A 419 36.95 14.24 -8.20
C VAL A 419 38.06 14.78 -7.27
N LEU A 420 37.72 15.20 -6.05
CA LEU A 420 38.71 15.65 -5.05
C LEU A 420 39.39 14.48 -4.31
N SER A 421 38.82 13.28 -4.38
CA SER A 421 39.34 12.06 -3.75
C SER A 421 40.13 11.15 -4.71
N SER A 422 40.15 11.49 -6.00
CA SER A 422 40.95 10.87 -7.07
C SER A 422 42.14 11.74 -7.42
#